data_AF-A0A2M4AZY5-F1
#
_entry.id   AF-A0A2M4AZY5-F1
#
_cell.length_a   1.000
_cell.length_b   1.000
_cell.length_c   1.000
_cell.angle_alpha   90.00
_cell.angle_beta   90.00
_cell.angle_gamma   90.00
#
_symmetry.space_group_name_H-M   'P 1'
#
loop_
_entity.id
_entity.type
_entity.pdbx_description
1 polymer ?
#
loop_
_entity_poly.entity_id
_entity_poly.type
_entity_poly.pdbx_seq_one_letter_code
_entity_poly.pdbx_strand_id
1 'polypeptide(L)'
;VVLLFVLATCVDHCHGACDEPCRPPPKHYTELGCQPVLEEGQCCPKRFKCPELTDRDGNKCYFNGNIYDAGARLSKEDQEINSCSPACFCSNDTLPASFKCAHIDCPEFLAPLKENCVNQYTARGCCAERTVCGEDVKRLERCYLDGEMYY
;
A
#
# COMPACT_ATOMS: atom_id res chain seq x y z
N VAL A 1 -1.33 -52.97 56.37
CA VAL A 1 -0.46 -52.21 55.43
C VAL A 1 -1.36 -51.66 54.34
N VAL A 2 -1.74 -50.39 54.44
CA VAL A 2 -2.63 -49.72 53.48
C VAL A 2 -1.74 -49.00 52.48
N LEU A 3 -1.70 -49.48 51.22
CA LEU A 3 -0.99 -48.83 50.13
C LEU A 3 -1.83 -47.66 49.60
N LEU A 4 -1.38 -46.44 49.85
CA LEU A 4 -1.88 -45.21 49.21
C LEU A 4 -1.16 -45.04 47.87
N PHE A 5 -1.86 -45.31 46.76
CA PHE A 5 -1.40 -44.93 45.42
C PHE A 5 -1.69 -43.44 45.21
N VAL A 6 -0.66 -42.61 45.30
CA VAL A 6 -0.72 -41.20 44.86
C VAL A 6 -0.62 -41.20 43.35
N LEU A 7 -1.74 -41.04 42.65
CA LEU A 7 -1.78 -40.73 41.22
C LEU A 7 -1.30 -39.30 41.04
N ALA A 8 -0.02 -39.14 40.73
CA ALA A 8 0.51 -37.89 40.18
C ALA A 8 -0.06 -37.74 38.76
N THR A 9 -1.18 -37.03 38.64
CA THR A 9 -1.65 -36.53 37.35
C THR A 9 -0.68 -35.43 36.92
N CYS A 10 0.29 -35.79 36.08
CA CYS A 10 0.94 -34.83 35.21
C CYS A 10 -0.18 -34.20 34.36
N VAL A 11 -0.55 -32.97 34.69
CA VAL A 11 -1.33 -32.11 33.79
C VAL A 11 -0.40 -31.85 32.62
N ASP A 12 -0.57 -32.68 31.59
CA ASP A 12 0.13 -32.57 30.33
C ASP A 12 -0.38 -31.31 29.64
N HIS A 13 0.28 -30.20 29.93
CA HIS A 13 0.10 -28.95 29.21
C HIS A 13 0.85 -29.07 27.87
N CYS A 14 0.35 -29.97 27.02
CA CYS A 14 0.74 -30.06 25.63
C CYS A 14 0.28 -28.78 24.93
N HIS A 15 1.12 -27.75 25.01
CA HIS A 15 1.29 -26.78 23.92
C HIS A 15 1.36 -27.60 22.63
N GLY A 16 0.39 -27.40 21.75
CA GLY A 16 0.26 -28.20 20.53
C GLY A 16 1.59 -28.27 19.77
N ALA A 17 2.00 -29.48 19.42
CA ALA A 17 3.18 -29.73 18.60
C ALA A 17 2.99 -29.04 17.25
N CYS A 18 3.67 -27.92 17.04
CA CYS A 18 3.70 -27.22 15.75
C CYS A 18 4.87 -27.76 14.95
N ASP A 19 4.69 -28.93 14.32
CA ASP A 19 5.73 -29.60 13.55
C ASP A 19 5.90 -29.02 12.12
N GLU A 20 4.92 -28.26 11.61
CA GLU A 20 4.97 -27.64 10.27
C GLU A 20 5.27 -26.13 10.33
N PRO A 21 6.18 -25.61 9.46
CA PRO A 21 6.45 -24.19 9.38
C PRO A 21 5.26 -23.43 8.79
N CYS A 22 4.90 -22.30 9.41
CA CYS A 22 3.81 -21.45 8.94
C CYS A 22 4.10 -20.88 7.54
N ARG A 23 3.05 -20.72 6.74
CA ARG A 23 3.15 -20.00 5.47
C ARG A 23 3.56 -18.55 5.73
N PRO A 24 4.44 -17.97 4.88
CA PRO A 24 4.80 -16.58 5.02
C PRO A 24 3.54 -15.69 4.85
N PRO A 25 3.46 -14.58 5.60
CA PRO A 25 2.42 -13.59 5.39
C PRO A 25 2.34 -13.14 3.93
N PRO A 26 1.15 -12.84 3.40
CA PRO A 26 1.03 -12.16 2.12
C PRO A 26 1.83 -10.87 2.13
N LYS A 27 2.61 -10.61 1.06
CA LYS A 27 3.50 -9.43 0.95
C LYS A 27 2.79 -8.12 1.28
N HIS A 28 1.53 -8.00 0.87
CA HIS A 28 0.68 -6.84 1.17
C HIS A 28 0.69 -6.43 2.65
N TYR A 29 0.50 -7.39 3.58
CA TYR A 29 0.47 -7.07 5.01
C TYR A 29 1.84 -6.65 5.53
N THR A 30 2.91 -7.26 5.04
CA THR A 30 4.28 -6.88 5.44
C THR A 30 4.70 -5.52 4.88
N GLU A 31 4.28 -5.19 3.66
CA GLU A 31 4.52 -3.88 3.03
C GLU A 31 3.77 -2.75 3.75
N LEU A 32 2.60 -3.05 4.32
CA LEU A 32 1.83 -2.13 5.18
C LEU A 32 2.36 -2.05 6.62
N GLY A 33 3.43 -2.77 6.96
CA GLY A 33 3.97 -2.83 8.33
C GLY A 33 3.09 -3.57 9.33
N CYS A 34 2.12 -4.36 8.86
CA CYS A 34 1.25 -5.13 9.74
C CYS A 34 1.98 -6.31 10.38
N GLN A 35 1.63 -6.60 11.62
CA GLN A 35 2.24 -7.67 12.42
C GLN A 35 1.29 -8.87 12.53
N PRO A 36 1.80 -10.11 12.35
CA PRO A 36 0.98 -11.30 12.57
C PRO A 36 0.57 -11.40 14.03
N VAL A 37 -0.67 -11.82 14.31
CA VAL A 37 -1.09 -12.13 15.66
C VAL A 37 -1.35 -13.62 15.81
N LEU A 38 -0.62 -14.22 16.75
CA LEU A 38 -0.79 -15.59 17.18
C LEU A 38 -1.87 -15.65 18.26
N GLU A 39 -2.91 -16.44 18.05
CA GLU A 39 -3.95 -16.67 19.06
C GLU A 39 -3.59 -17.88 19.93
N GLU A 40 -4.07 -17.90 21.17
CA GLU A 40 -3.91 -19.07 22.04
C GLU A 40 -4.49 -20.33 21.38
N GLY A 41 -3.74 -21.43 21.45
CA GLY A 41 -4.10 -22.70 20.82
C GLY A 41 -3.93 -22.75 19.30
N GLN A 42 -3.41 -21.69 18.66
CA GLN A 42 -3.06 -21.70 17.23
C GLN A 42 -1.55 -21.83 17.02
N CYS A 43 -1.15 -22.63 16.03
CA CYS A 43 0.24 -22.74 15.61
C CYS A 43 0.69 -21.60 14.68
N CYS A 44 -0.23 -21.04 13.90
CA CYS A 44 0.08 -20.02 12.90
C CYS A 44 -0.85 -18.82 13.01
N PRO A 45 -0.34 -17.61 12.72
CA PRO A 45 -1.15 -16.39 12.74
C PRO A 45 -2.23 -16.44 11.65
N LYS A 46 -3.49 -16.24 12.06
CA LYS A 46 -4.63 -16.12 11.14
C LYS A 46 -5.09 -14.68 10.91
N ARG A 47 -4.62 -13.74 11.75
CA ARG A 47 -4.93 -12.32 11.64
C ARG A 47 -3.67 -11.48 11.72
N PHE A 48 -3.76 -10.26 11.20
CA PHE A 48 -2.71 -9.26 11.24
C PHE A 48 -3.25 -7.99 11.90
N LYS A 49 -2.43 -7.35 12.73
CA LYS A 49 -2.70 -6.01 13.26
C LYS A 49 -1.90 -4.99 12.49
N CYS A 50 -2.55 -3.92 12.06
CA CYS A 50 -1.96 -2.85 11.27
C CYS A 50 -2.10 -1.53 12.04
N PRO A 51 -1.39 -1.33 13.15
CA PRO A 51 -1.55 -0.14 14.00
C PRO A 51 -1.32 1.16 13.23
N GLU A 52 -0.37 1.15 12.29
CA GLU A 52 -0.09 2.28 11.39
C GLU A 52 -1.27 2.66 10.48
N LEU A 53 -2.33 1.84 10.41
CA LEU A 53 -3.56 2.11 9.67
C LEU A 53 -4.76 2.29 10.61
N THR A 54 -4.84 1.52 11.69
CA THR A 54 -6.02 1.47 12.58
C THR A 54 -5.96 2.45 13.74
N ASP A 55 -4.76 2.79 14.22
CA ASP A 55 -4.56 3.54 15.47
C ASP A 55 -4.21 5.01 15.17
N ARG A 56 -4.65 5.49 14.01
CA ARG A 56 -4.44 6.85 13.52
C ARG A 56 -5.33 7.84 14.26
N ASP A 57 -4.81 9.05 14.48
CA ASP A 57 -5.62 10.17 14.91
C ASP A 57 -6.57 10.54 13.77
N GLY A 58 -7.87 10.33 13.97
CA GLY A 58 -8.91 10.59 12.99
C GLY A 58 -9.02 12.06 12.57
N ASN A 59 -8.34 13.00 13.25
CA ASN A 59 -8.30 14.42 12.89
C ASN A 59 -7.06 14.83 12.07
N LYS A 60 -6.15 13.88 11.78
CA LYS A 60 -4.93 14.12 11.00
C LYS A 60 -4.95 13.36 9.69
N CYS A 61 -4.19 13.84 8.73
CA CYS A 61 -4.01 13.17 7.45
C CYS A 61 -2.64 12.50 7.39
N TYR A 62 -2.57 11.40 6.64
CA TYR A 62 -1.39 10.55 6.55
C TYR A 62 -1.05 10.33 5.08
N PHE A 63 0.18 10.66 4.68
CA PHE A 63 0.64 10.45 3.31
C PHE A 63 2.13 10.12 3.32
N ASN A 64 2.51 9.06 2.59
CA ASN A 64 3.91 8.64 2.44
C ASN A 64 4.70 8.53 3.78
N GLY A 65 4.04 8.04 4.83
CA GLY A 65 4.61 7.92 6.18
C GLY A 65 4.64 9.23 6.99
N ASN A 66 4.29 10.36 6.40
CA ASN A 66 4.22 11.65 7.06
C ASN A 66 2.82 11.93 7.63
N ILE A 67 2.78 12.69 8.73
CA ILE A 67 1.56 13.07 9.45
C ILE A 67 1.33 14.57 9.29
N TYR A 68 0.11 14.95 8.94
CA TYR A 68 -0.28 16.32 8.63
C TYR A 68 -1.45 16.77 9.50
N ASP A 69 -1.30 17.94 10.11
CA ASP A 69 -2.40 18.61 10.83
C ASP A 69 -3.49 19.12 9.87
N ALA A 70 -4.70 19.29 10.36
CA ALA A 70 -5.78 19.91 9.61
C ALA A 70 -5.36 21.31 9.09
N GLY A 71 -5.62 21.57 7.81
CA GLY A 71 -5.19 22.78 7.10
C GLY A 71 -3.77 22.73 6.54
N ALA A 72 -2.93 21.75 6.95
CA ALA A 72 -1.57 21.63 6.43
C ALA A 72 -1.59 21.18 4.96
N ARG A 73 -0.67 21.73 4.16
CA ARG A 73 -0.41 21.29 2.79
C ARG A 73 0.61 20.16 2.77
N LEU A 74 0.59 19.34 1.71
CA LEU A 74 1.69 18.39 1.48
C LEU A 74 3.04 19.12 1.45
N SER A 75 4.07 18.46 1.96
CA SER A 75 5.45 18.91 1.78
C SER A 75 5.79 18.98 0.29
N LYS A 76 6.88 19.67 -0.05
CA LYS A 76 7.29 19.77 -1.47
C LYS A 76 7.63 18.39 -2.01
N GLU A 77 8.32 17.58 -1.22
CA GLU A 77 8.76 16.24 -1.55
C GLU A 77 7.57 15.30 -1.78
N ASP A 78 6.55 15.37 -0.92
CA ASP A 78 5.33 14.57 -1.07
C ASP A 78 4.46 15.07 -2.24
N GLN A 79 4.43 16.38 -2.48
CA GLN A 79 3.71 16.96 -3.63
C GLN A 79 4.36 16.58 -4.97
N GLU A 80 5.69 16.42 -5.01
CA GLU A 80 6.41 15.91 -6.20
C GLU A 80 6.12 14.42 -6.47
N ILE A 81 5.81 13.63 -5.43
CA ILE A 81 5.34 12.25 -5.59
C ILE A 81 3.90 12.25 -6.10
N ASN A 82 3.05 13.12 -5.55
CA ASN A 82 1.64 13.25 -5.91
C ASN A 82 1.40 14.30 -7.02
N SER A 83 2.17 14.22 -8.10
CA SER A 83 2.22 15.30 -9.10
C SER A 83 0.90 15.56 -9.85
N CYS A 84 0.03 14.56 -9.95
CA CYS A 84 -1.28 14.71 -10.61
C CYS A 84 -2.37 15.37 -9.78
N SER A 85 -2.15 15.52 -8.47
CA SER A 85 -3.12 16.14 -7.57
C SER A 85 -2.45 17.32 -6.86
N PRO A 86 -2.40 18.51 -7.48
CA PRO A 86 -1.77 19.66 -6.89
C PRO A 86 -2.64 20.28 -5.78
N ALA A 87 -2.02 21.17 -5.03
CA ALA A 87 -2.68 21.99 -4.01
C ALA A 87 -3.44 21.16 -2.96
N CYS A 88 -2.92 19.97 -2.63
CA CYS A 88 -3.47 19.14 -1.58
C CYS A 88 -3.33 19.80 -0.21
N PHE A 89 -4.40 19.74 0.58
CA PHE A 89 -4.38 20.09 2.00
C PHE A 89 -5.18 19.09 2.82
N CYS A 90 -4.76 18.88 4.08
CA CYS A 90 -5.47 18.02 5.01
C CYS A 90 -6.76 18.68 5.47
N SER A 91 -7.88 18.02 5.29
CA SER A 91 -9.21 18.49 5.66
C SER A 91 -9.81 17.58 6.72
N ASN A 92 -10.22 18.16 7.84
CA ASN A 92 -10.97 17.46 8.90
C ASN A 92 -12.50 17.60 8.76
N ASP A 93 -12.97 18.10 7.62
CA ASP A 93 -14.41 18.11 7.28
C ASP A 93 -14.99 16.69 7.12
N THR A 94 -14.13 15.68 7.02
CA THR A 94 -14.49 14.25 6.98
C THR A 94 -13.96 13.55 8.24
N LEU A 95 -14.59 12.44 8.62
CA LEU A 95 -14.09 11.55 9.66
C LEU A 95 -13.86 10.14 9.06
N PRO A 96 -12.61 9.64 8.96
CA PRO A 96 -11.36 10.32 9.31
C PRO A 96 -11.04 11.51 8.39
N ALA A 97 -10.18 12.41 8.86
CA ALA A 97 -9.64 13.51 8.08
C ALA A 97 -8.94 12.97 6.82
N SER A 98 -9.09 13.69 5.72
CA SER A 98 -8.61 13.26 4.41
C SER A 98 -8.02 14.43 3.62
N PHE A 99 -7.15 14.13 2.67
CA PHE A 99 -6.63 15.16 1.76
C PHE A 99 -7.71 15.57 0.76
N LYS A 100 -7.91 16.89 0.64
CA LYS A 100 -8.63 17.48 -0.49
C LYS A 100 -7.59 18.08 -1.43
N CYS A 101 -7.66 17.71 -2.70
CA CYS A 101 -6.71 18.13 -3.73
C CYS A 101 -7.44 18.68 -4.94
N ALA A 102 -6.77 19.53 -5.72
CA ALA A 102 -7.20 19.81 -7.09
C ALA A 102 -6.79 18.65 -8.00
N HIS A 103 -7.46 18.52 -9.14
CA HIS A 103 -7.12 17.57 -10.19
C HIS A 103 -6.48 18.33 -11.36
N ILE A 104 -5.43 17.76 -11.96
CA ILE A 104 -4.89 18.27 -13.22
C ILE A 104 -5.57 17.57 -14.38
N ASP A 105 -6.17 18.36 -15.27
CA ASP A 105 -6.62 17.88 -16.57
C ASP A 105 -5.47 18.01 -17.58
N CYS A 106 -4.94 16.87 -18.03
CA CYS A 106 -3.83 16.87 -18.96
C CYS A 106 -4.30 17.14 -20.41
N PRO A 107 -3.58 17.99 -21.18
CA PRO A 107 -4.00 18.38 -22.54
C PRO A 107 -4.21 17.23 -23.51
N GLU A 108 -3.45 16.15 -23.36
CA GLU A 108 -3.55 14.95 -24.20
C GLU A 108 -4.91 14.23 -24.11
N PHE A 109 -5.67 14.46 -23.03
CA PHE A 109 -7.01 13.89 -22.85
C PHE A 109 -8.12 14.75 -23.48
N LEU A 110 -7.80 15.99 -23.87
CA LEU A 110 -8.76 16.91 -24.48
C LEU A 110 -8.93 16.67 -25.99
N ALA A 111 -8.04 15.88 -26.60
CA ALA A 111 -8.06 15.55 -28.02
C ALA A 111 -8.28 14.05 -28.23
N PRO A 112 -8.83 13.63 -29.38
CA PRO A 112 -8.89 12.21 -29.73
C PRO A 112 -7.50 11.58 -29.73
N LEU A 113 -7.44 10.31 -29.31
CA LEU A 113 -6.22 9.52 -29.39
C LEU A 113 -5.73 9.51 -30.85
N LYS A 114 -4.49 9.95 -31.06
CA LYS A 114 -3.85 9.90 -32.36
C LYS A 114 -3.42 8.46 -32.64
N GLU A 115 -3.89 7.90 -33.74
CA GLU A 115 -3.46 6.58 -34.19
C GLU A 115 -1.94 6.55 -34.42
N ASN A 116 -1.31 5.42 -34.10
CA ASN A 116 0.14 5.22 -34.21
C ASN A 116 0.98 6.24 -33.44
N CYS A 117 0.46 6.77 -32.33
CA CYS A 117 1.18 7.69 -31.45
C CYS A 117 1.16 7.18 -30.00
N VAL A 118 2.26 7.41 -29.28
CA VAL A 118 2.42 7.05 -27.87
C VAL A 118 2.83 8.30 -27.09
N ASN A 119 2.09 8.61 -26.02
CA ASN A 119 2.43 9.68 -25.09
C ASN A 119 3.58 9.24 -24.18
N GLN A 120 4.47 10.16 -23.88
CA GLN A 120 5.68 9.88 -23.12
C GLN A 120 5.69 10.71 -21.84
N TYR A 121 5.86 10.02 -20.72
CA TYR A 121 5.78 10.59 -19.37
C TYR A 121 7.13 10.48 -18.67
N THR A 122 7.36 11.36 -17.72
CA THR A 122 8.49 11.24 -16.79
C THR A 122 8.04 10.60 -15.49
N ALA A 123 8.97 9.98 -14.76
CA ALA A 123 8.67 9.23 -13.54
C ALA A 123 7.94 10.05 -12.45
N ARG A 124 8.02 11.38 -12.49
CA ARG A 124 7.33 12.31 -11.57
C ARG A 124 6.40 13.30 -12.29
N GLY A 125 6.29 13.22 -13.62
CA GLY A 125 5.41 14.08 -14.40
C GLY A 125 3.98 13.54 -14.38
N CYS A 126 2.98 14.42 -14.23
CA CYS A 126 1.59 14.00 -14.35
C CYS A 126 1.16 13.82 -15.81
N CYS A 127 1.45 14.83 -16.64
CA CYS A 127 1.04 14.86 -18.03
C CYS A 127 2.20 14.48 -18.95
N ALA A 128 1.85 14.10 -20.18
CA ALA A 128 2.81 13.75 -21.20
C ALA A 128 3.70 14.96 -21.53
N GLU A 129 5.01 14.75 -21.54
CA GLU A 129 5.96 15.79 -21.97
C GLU A 129 6.04 15.89 -23.49
N ARG A 130 5.77 14.77 -24.17
CA ARG A 130 5.75 14.69 -25.63
C ARG A 130 4.92 13.49 -26.11
N THR A 131 4.66 13.48 -27.40
CA THR A 131 4.06 12.35 -28.12
C THR A 131 5.02 11.90 -29.22
N VAL A 132 5.23 10.60 -29.35
CA VAL A 132 6.05 9.98 -30.41
C VAL A 132 5.13 9.22 -31.35
N CYS A 133 5.27 9.43 -32.66
CA CYS A 133 4.34 8.90 -33.65
C CYS A 133 5.04 8.16 -34.80
N GLY A 134 4.30 7.29 -35.48
CA GLY A 134 4.74 6.61 -36.69
C GLY A 134 5.94 5.69 -36.44
N GLU A 135 6.90 5.71 -37.35
CA GLU A 135 8.07 4.82 -37.32
C GLU A 135 8.97 5.07 -36.10
N ASP A 136 8.96 6.28 -35.53
CA ASP A 136 9.76 6.61 -34.35
C ASP A 136 9.30 5.86 -33.09
N VAL A 137 8.05 5.38 -33.04
CA VAL A 137 7.55 4.53 -31.95
C VAL A 137 8.40 3.26 -31.82
N LYS A 138 8.93 2.74 -32.94
CA LYS A 138 9.78 1.53 -32.93
C LYS A 138 11.09 1.73 -32.18
N ARG A 139 11.50 2.99 -31.97
CA ARG A 139 12.73 3.39 -31.26
C ARG A 139 12.51 3.62 -29.77
N LEU A 140 11.25 3.60 -29.30
CA LEU A 140 10.94 3.67 -27.88
C LEU A 140 11.44 2.40 -27.19
N GLU A 141 11.76 2.56 -25.90
CA GLU A 141 12.06 1.43 -25.04
C GLU A 141 10.84 0.52 -24.92
N ARG A 142 11.06 -0.79 -24.81
CA ARG A 142 9.98 -1.77 -24.80
C ARG A 142 9.99 -2.51 -23.48
N CYS A 143 8.85 -2.50 -22.82
CA CYS A 143 8.64 -3.21 -21.57
C CYS A 143 7.63 -4.33 -21.80
N TYR A 144 7.82 -5.45 -21.12
CA TYR A 144 6.86 -6.56 -21.15
C TYR A 144 6.24 -6.72 -19.77
N LEU A 145 4.91 -6.65 -19.71
CA LEU A 145 4.13 -6.91 -18.50
C LEU A 145 3.12 -8.00 -18.82
N ASP A 146 3.19 -9.13 -18.10
CA ASP A 146 2.31 -10.29 -18.29
C ASP A 146 2.21 -10.80 -19.74
N GLY A 147 3.31 -10.67 -20.49
CA GLY A 147 3.41 -11.08 -21.89
C GLY A 147 2.92 -10.05 -22.90
N GLU A 148 2.34 -8.94 -22.44
CA GLU A 148 2.00 -7.80 -23.28
C GLU A 148 3.15 -6.82 -23.37
N MET A 149 3.33 -6.21 -24.56
CA MET A 149 4.42 -5.28 -24.84
C MET A 149 3.90 -3.84 -24.80
N TYR A 150 4.65 -3.00 -24.09
CA TYR A 150 4.38 -1.58 -23.87
C TYR A 150 5.58 -0.73 -24.32
N TYR A 151 5.32 0.55 -24.60
CA TYR A 151 6.27 1.57 -25.02
C TYR A 151 6.35 2.73 -24.02
#